data_AF-A0A369KVQ6-F1
#
_entry.id   AF-A0A369KVQ6-F1
#
_cell.length_a   1.000
_cell.length_b   1.000
_cell.length_c   1.000
_cell.angle_alpha   90.00
_cell.angle_beta   90.00
_cell.angle_gamma   90.00
#
_symmetry.space_group_name_H-M   'P 1'
#
loop_
_entity.id
_entity.type
_entity.pdbx_description
1 polymer ?
#
loop_
_entity_poly.entity_id
_entity_poly.type
_entity_poly.pdbx_seq_one_letter_code
_entity_poly.pdbx_strand_id
1 'polypeptide(L)'
;MPKQRHPRYLAQQWQAWIDEQARSGLSQRLFCEQKSLSKSSFQLWKRRLTSGAAAMPQASGAEGALFAPVSIPATEEPGRDSRGWEIELDLGYGVCLRFRRGG
;
A
#
# COMPACT_ATOMS: atom_id res chain seq x y z
N MET A 1 -5.03 -3.00 -20.11
CA MET A 1 -5.97 -2.36 -19.16
C MET A 1 -5.19 -1.32 -18.33
N PRO A 2 -5.70 -0.10 -18.08
CA PRO A 2 -4.96 0.90 -17.34
C PRO A 2 -4.78 0.44 -15.89
N LYS A 3 -3.52 0.23 -15.48
CA LYS A 3 -3.15 -0.12 -14.10
C LYS A 3 -3.51 1.07 -13.23
N GLN A 4 -4.65 1.02 -12.57
CA GLN A 4 -5.12 2.10 -11.70
C GLN A 4 -4.09 2.31 -10.60
N ARG A 5 -3.30 3.38 -10.73
CA ARG A 5 -2.52 3.93 -9.64
C ARG A 5 -3.52 4.38 -8.59
N HIS A 6 -3.59 3.68 -7.47
CA HIS A 6 -4.42 4.10 -6.36
C HIS A 6 -3.97 5.50 -5.92
N PRO A 7 -4.86 6.50 -5.97
CA PRO A 7 -4.50 7.85 -5.56
C PRO A 7 -4.05 7.82 -4.10
N ARG A 8 -2.96 8.52 -3.79
CA ARG A 8 -2.53 8.71 -2.41
C ARG A 8 -3.45 9.73 -1.76
N TYR A 9 -4.48 9.25 -1.08
CA TYR A 9 -5.40 10.10 -0.33
C TYR A 9 -4.78 10.51 1.01
N LEU A 10 -4.91 11.80 1.34
CA LEU A 10 -4.48 12.35 2.63
C LEU A 10 -5.41 11.89 3.76
N ALA A 11 -4.93 11.93 5.01
CA ALA A 11 -5.71 11.58 6.18
C ALA A 11 -7.03 12.37 6.31
N GLN A 12 -7.00 13.66 5.97
CA GLN A 12 -8.18 14.54 5.96
C GLN A 12 -9.24 14.08 4.94
N GLN A 13 -8.81 13.56 3.79
CA GLN A 13 -9.72 13.04 2.77
C GLN A 13 -10.45 11.79 3.27
N TRP A 14 -9.75 10.91 3.97
CA TRP A 14 -10.35 9.73 4.60
C TRP A 14 -11.33 10.11 5.70
N GLN A 15 -11.00 11.12 6.52
CA GLN A 15 -11.90 11.63 7.55
C GLN A 15 -13.21 12.13 6.93
N ALA A 16 -13.13 12.94 5.88
CA ALA A 16 -14.32 13.45 5.18
C ALA A 16 -15.23 12.33 4.65
N TRP A 17 -14.67 11.26 4.10
CA TRP A 17 -15.45 10.10 3.65
C TRP A 17 -16.06 9.29 4.79
N ILE A 18 -15.37 9.16 5.92
CA ILE A 18 -15.92 8.49 7.10
C ILE A 18 -17.11 9.27 7.65
N ASP A 19 -17.00 10.60 7.71
CA ASP A 19 -18.08 11.48 8.17
C ASP A 19 -19.26 11.52 7.19
N GLU A 20 -18.98 11.49 5.88
CA GLU A 20 -19.99 11.35 4.83
C GLU A 20 -20.71 10.00 4.93
N GLN A 21 -19.98 8.90 5.13
CA GLN A 21 -20.58 7.57 5.33
C GLN A 21 -21.46 7.54 6.58
N ALA A 22 -21.02 8.12 7.69
CA ALA A 22 -21.79 8.22 8.93
C ALA A 22 -23.10 8.99 8.74
N ARG A 23 -23.06 10.12 8.02
CA ARG A 23 -24.27 10.94 7.73
C ARG A 23 -25.21 10.29 6.72
N SER A 24 -24.68 9.53 5.76
CA SER A 24 -25.48 8.88 4.72
C SER A 24 -26.37 7.73 5.22
N GLY A 25 -26.03 7.14 6.37
CA GLY A 25 -26.70 5.93 6.88
C GLY A 25 -26.47 4.67 6.02
N LEU A 26 -25.66 4.76 4.95
CA LEU A 26 -25.36 3.64 4.06
C LEU A 26 -24.41 2.65 4.74
N SER A 27 -24.54 1.36 4.39
CA SER A 27 -23.54 0.38 4.80
C SER A 27 -22.16 0.70 4.21
N GLN A 28 -21.09 0.36 4.93
CA GLN A 28 -19.72 0.61 4.48
C GLN A 28 -19.44 0.01 3.10
N ARG A 29 -20.04 -1.14 2.79
CA ARG A 29 -19.89 -1.82 1.51
C ARG A 29 -20.48 -0.99 0.37
N LEU A 30 -21.74 -0.58 0.49
CA LEU A 30 -22.42 0.22 -0.52
C LEU A 30 -21.74 1.58 -0.73
N PHE A 31 -21.28 2.21 0.36
CA PHE A 31 -20.53 3.46 0.28
C PHE A 31 -19.19 3.30 -0.47
N CYS A 32 -18.44 2.24 -0.17
CA CYS A 32 -17.18 1.95 -0.86
C CYS A 32 -17.40 1.65 -2.35
N GLU A 33 -18.46 0.91 -2.69
CA GLU A 33 -18.83 0.60 -4.08
C GLU A 33 -19.18 1.89 -4.85
N GLN A 34 -20.01 2.77 -4.27
CA GLN A 34 -20.39 4.05 -4.90
C GLN A 34 -19.19 4.99 -5.13
N LYS A 35 -18.26 5.05 -4.18
CA LYS A 35 -17.09 5.94 -4.24
C LYS A 35 -15.85 5.29 -4.88
N SER A 36 -15.98 4.05 -5.39
CA SER A 36 -14.86 3.27 -5.93
C SER A 36 -13.66 3.16 -4.96
N LEU A 37 -13.96 3.00 -3.67
CA LEU A 37 -12.96 2.84 -2.62
C LEU A 37 -12.76 1.37 -2.28
N SER A 38 -11.52 1.00 -1.96
CA SER A 38 -11.24 -0.31 -1.37
C SER A 38 -11.78 -0.38 0.05
N LYS A 39 -12.63 -1.38 0.32
CA LYS A 39 -13.17 -1.65 1.66
C LYS A 39 -12.04 -1.84 2.69
N SER A 40 -10.96 -2.53 2.31
CA SER A 40 -9.81 -2.78 3.20
C SER A 40 -9.10 -1.49 3.58
N SER A 41 -8.92 -0.57 2.62
CA SER A 41 -8.34 0.75 2.89
C SER A 41 -9.25 1.60 3.76
N PHE A 42 -10.56 1.58 3.50
CA PHE A 42 -11.55 2.32 4.30
C PHE A 42 -11.56 1.86 5.76
N GLN A 43 -11.58 0.55 6.01
CA GLN A 43 -11.55 0.01 7.38
C GLN A 43 -10.23 0.31 8.10
N LEU A 44 -9.10 0.22 7.40
CA LEU A 44 -7.79 0.58 7.94
C LEU A 44 -7.76 2.05 8.39
N TRP A 45 -8.21 2.97 7.53
CA TRP A 45 -8.22 4.40 7.83
C TRP A 45 -9.24 4.77 8.89
N LYS A 46 -10.43 4.13 8.90
CA LYS A 46 -11.41 4.31 9.96
C LYS A 46 -10.83 3.93 11.32
N ARG A 47 -10.17 2.78 11.43
CA ARG A 47 -9.47 2.39 12.67
C ARG A 47 -8.39 3.40 13.06
N ARG A 48 -7.55 3.82 12.11
CA ARG A 48 -6.47 4.79 12.36
C ARG A 48 -6.97 6.13 12.89
N LEU A 49 -8.11 6.61 12.38
CA LEU A 49 -8.66 7.91 12.72
C LEU A 49 -9.51 7.87 14.00
N THR A 50 -10.23 6.77 14.25
CA THR A 50 -11.00 6.59 15.50
C THR A 50 -10.11 6.32 16.70
N SER A 51 -9.00 5.59 16.53
CA SER A 51 -8.04 5.31 17.61
C SER A 51 -7.08 6.47 17.91
N GLY A 52 -7.34 7.67 17.36
CA GLY A 52 -6.65 8.91 17.70
C GLY A 52 -5.13 8.78 17.70
N ALA A 53 -4.52 8.59 16.53
CA ALA A 53 -3.05 8.54 16.38
C ALA A 53 -2.31 7.59 17.35
N ALA A 54 -3.00 6.66 18.01
CA ALA A 54 -2.34 5.54 18.63
C ALA A 54 -1.62 4.81 17.50
N ALA A 55 -0.32 4.66 17.69
CA ALA A 55 0.59 3.99 16.80
C ALA A 55 -0.07 2.72 16.25
N MET A 56 0.45 2.23 15.11
CA MET A 56 0.30 0.82 14.76
C MET A 56 0.31 -0.04 16.03
N PRO A 57 -0.39 -1.18 16.08
CA PRO A 57 0.04 -2.21 16.99
C PRO A 57 1.51 -2.49 16.62
N GLN A 58 2.43 -1.78 17.29
CA GLN A 58 3.71 -2.32 17.69
C GLN A 58 3.28 -3.66 18.25
N ALA A 59 3.73 -4.74 17.62
CA ALA A 59 3.58 -6.06 18.18
C ALA A 59 4.25 -6.03 19.56
N SER A 60 3.52 -5.58 20.57
CA SER A 60 3.84 -5.71 21.97
C SER A 60 3.35 -7.10 22.37
N GLY A 61 3.94 -8.07 21.68
CA GLY A 61 3.95 -9.46 22.05
C GLY A 61 5.41 -9.83 22.00
N ALA A 62 6.05 -9.86 23.16
CA ALA A 62 7.30 -10.57 23.36
C ALA A 62 7.05 -12.08 23.21
N GLU A 63 6.58 -12.50 22.03
CA GLU A 63 6.75 -13.86 21.55
C GLU A 63 7.97 -13.83 20.64
N GLY A 64 8.95 -14.68 20.97
CA GLY A 64 10.25 -14.70 20.33
C GLY A 64 10.14 -14.66 18.82
N ALA A 65 11.05 -13.91 18.19
CA ALA A 65 11.11 -13.80 16.73
C ALA A 65 11.03 -15.19 16.09
N LEU A 66 9.91 -15.48 15.43
CA LEU A 66 9.66 -16.73 14.68
C LEU A 66 10.56 -16.86 13.45
N PHE A 67 11.34 -15.83 13.14
CA PHE A 67 12.19 -15.75 11.97
C PHE A 67 13.64 -15.48 12.39
N ALA A 68 14.53 -16.38 11.96
CA ALA A 68 15.97 -16.17 12.07
C ALA A 68 16.47 -15.37 10.84
N PRO A 69 17.34 -14.37 11.04
CA PRO A 69 17.95 -13.65 9.92
C PRO A 69 18.89 -14.60 9.15
N VAL A 70 18.76 -14.65 7.82
CA VAL A 70 19.67 -15.36 6.92
C VAL A 70 20.60 -14.34 6.29
N SER A 71 21.91 -14.48 6.53
CA SER A 71 22.93 -13.67 5.86
C SER A 71 23.11 -14.15 4.42
N ILE A 72 22.96 -13.23 3.46
CA ILE A 72 23.26 -13.51 2.07
C ILE A 72 24.78 -13.34 1.88
N PRO A 73 25.51 -14.34 1.34
CA PRO A 73 26.93 -14.17 1.06
C PRO A 73 27.10 -13.02 0.06
N ALA A 74 28.04 -12.12 0.36
CA ALA A 74 28.38 -11.00 -0.51
C ALA A 74 28.85 -11.56 -1.85
N THR A 75 27.96 -11.54 -2.84
CA THR A 75 28.36 -11.73 -4.23
C THR A 75 29.14 -10.49 -4.62
N GLU A 76 30.35 -10.71 -5.11
CA GLU A 76 31.32 -9.71 -5.51
C GLU A 76 30.63 -8.67 -6.41
N GLU A 77 30.60 -7.42 -5.95
CA GLU A 77 29.92 -6.30 -6.61
C GLU A 77 30.59 -6.02 -7.97
N PRO A 78 29.91 -6.23 -9.11
CA PRO A 78 30.37 -5.57 -10.33
C PRO A 78 30.16 -4.08 -10.13
N GLY A 79 31.24 -3.32 -10.32
CA GLY A 79 31.33 -1.88 -10.56
C GLY A 79 30.11 -1.04 -10.15
N ARG A 80 30.33 -0.17 -9.17
CA ARG A 80 29.43 0.88 -8.69
C ARG A 80 29.19 1.96 -9.77
N ASP A 81 28.75 1.58 -10.96
CA ASP A 81 28.35 2.48 -12.03
C ASP A 81 26.83 2.54 -12.03
N SER A 82 26.32 3.70 -11.60
CA SER A 82 24.94 4.16 -11.77
C SER A 82 23.89 3.06 -11.69
N ARG A 83 23.42 2.72 -10.47
CA ARG A 83 22.34 1.75 -10.19
C ARG A 83 21.09 2.03 -11.04
N GLY A 84 21.15 1.60 -12.30
CA GLY A 84 20.08 1.60 -13.27
C GLY A 84 19.11 0.55 -12.79
N TRP A 85 17.91 0.99 -12.45
CA TRP A 85 16.85 0.06 -12.14
C TRP A 85 16.20 -0.40 -13.44
N GLU A 86 15.89 -1.69 -13.50
CA GLU A 86 15.00 -2.26 -14.49
C GLU A 86 13.67 -2.58 -13.81
N ILE A 87 12.57 -2.06 -14.34
CA ILE A 87 11.21 -2.40 -13.90
C ILE A 87 10.49 -3.02 -15.08
N GLU A 88 10.01 -4.25 -14.88
CA GLU A 88 9.09 -4.92 -15.78
C GLU A 88 7.67 -4.83 -15.23
N LEU A 89 6.75 -4.36 -16.07
CA LEU A 89 5.33 -4.32 -15.80
C LEU A 89 4.58 -5.15 -16.84
N ASP A 90 4.00 -6.26 -16.38
CA ASP A 90 2.99 -6.98 -17.13
C ASP A 90 1.65 -6.22 -17.07
N LEU A 91 1.03 -5.98 -18.24
CA LEU A 91 -0.26 -5.28 -18.40
C LEU A 91 -1.41 -6.23 -18.81
N GLY A 92 -1.14 -7.54 -18.88
CA GLY A 92 -2.00 -8.57 -19.44
C GLY A 92 -2.02 -8.58 -20.97
N TYR A 93 -2.67 -9.61 -21.54
CA TYR A 93 -2.88 -9.77 -23.00
C TYR A 93 -1.57 -9.80 -23.82
N GLY A 94 -0.47 -10.30 -23.23
CA GLY A 94 0.83 -10.42 -23.91
C GLY A 94 1.61 -9.12 -24.02
N VAL A 95 1.16 -8.04 -23.37
CA VAL A 95 1.85 -6.74 -23.38
C VAL A 95 2.64 -6.55 -22.09
N CYS A 96 3.96 -6.48 -22.22
CA CYS A 96 4.88 -6.16 -21.14
C CYS A 96 5.65 -4.87 -21.44
N LEU A 97 5.70 -3.97 -20.47
CA LEU A 97 6.51 -2.76 -20.52
C LEU A 97 7.76 -2.94 -19.66
N ARG A 98 8.92 -2.72 -20.26
CA ARG A 98 10.21 -2.76 -19.57
C ARG A 98 10.83 -1.37 -19.59
N PHE A 99 11.08 -0.83 -18.41
CA PHE A 99 11.79 0.44 -18.24
C PHE A 99 13.17 0.14 -17.72
N ARG A 100 14.17 0.71 -18.40
CA ARG A 100 15.56 0.70 -17.94
C ARG A 100 15.99 2.15 -17.77
N ARG A 101 16.52 2.49 -16.61
CA ARG A 101 17.29 3.73 -16.48
C ARG A 101 18.74 3.40 -16.84
N GLY A 102 19.17 3.76 -18.05
CA GLY A 102 20.59 3.81 -18.40
C GLY A 102 21.28 4.90 -17.59
N GLY A 103 22.52 4.63 -17.17
CA GLY A 103 23.39 5.61 -16.53
C GLY A 103 23.72 6.77 -17.46
#